data_AF-A0A1Q9VKP0-F1
#
_entry.id   AF-A0A1Q9VKP0-F1
#
_cell.length_a   1.000
_cell.length_b   1.000
_cell.length_c   1.000
_cell.angle_alpha   90.00
_cell.angle_beta   90.00
_cell.angle_gamma   90.00
#
_symmetry.space_group_name_H-M   'P 1'
#
loop_
_entity.id
_entity.type
_entity.pdbx_description
1 polymer ?
#
loop_
_entity_poly.entity_id
_entity_poly.type
_entity_poly.pdbx_seq_one_letter_code
_entity_poly.pdbx_strand_id
1 'polypeptide(L)'
;MKPGRIRRVSGLDGLRGIAVLAVVVYHFFGDVLPGGFLGVDVFFVLSGFLITSLLVREIGATGRINLKEFWRRRARRILPAAVTVLLVSTAVAGIIGGDVAVALVPQFLGSLFSVNNWVQIAQSNSYFADTTPQIFMHYWSLAIEEQFYVLWPLLLLACLWFSRRVLRRNRIGRSAGPFRVATVVATVLGIASLIAMIILHDPDADPSRVYFGTDTHAFGMLAGVVLALVTTSAGQSSTDSWPAFSPATASRRSAALAWAGGSLALVALAAMFLTLPDTDPLTYRGGLFLASLLSVALIATSLREAGPVAGLLRWRPLRWFGERSFSLYLWHWPVVVFARALMQEPGSDVPDWAVGVVAVVVSLVLTEASYRWVETPLRRNGYRRTLQSLGTTKLLAVPGAVLVVTLLAGSALGQSPAKSELETQLEEMADLQDNPAETSAAPDAPVAPPAPGIPSGKDITAIGDSVMLASTLSLQQRFPGITVDAETSRHYTGGEGPIGAMAANGELGRYVVLGFGTNGQAFDGQLDRIVETIGPGHKIILVVPYGYVDGIAPAAQQTLDYAAVHPDVYLAPWCQMALDHPDSLIGDGVHPNDAGQEYYTDAVEKGLQQAVDGKKDSSISCAM
;
A
#
# COMPACT_ATOMS: atom_id res chain seq x y z
N MET A 1 6.29 -41.47 12.04
CA MET A 1 4.86 -41.08 12.23
C MET A 1 4.48 -40.09 11.14
N LYS A 2 3.36 -40.31 10.43
CA LYS A 2 2.93 -39.42 9.35
C LYS A 2 2.42 -38.09 9.97
N PRO A 3 2.79 -36.91 9.42
CA PRO A 3 2.25 -35.65 9.91
C PRO A 3 0.72 -35.65 9.76
N GLY A 4 0.01 -35.11 10.77
CA GLY A 4 -1.44 -35.00 10.73
C GLY A 4 -1.88 -34.21 9.50
N ARG A 5 -2.61 -34.86 8.59
CA ARG A 5 -3.16 -34.20 7.39
C ARG A 5 -4.42 -33.42 7.76
N ILE A 6 -4.62 -32.29 7.07
CA ILE A 6 -5.86 -31.52 7.08
C ILE A 6 -6.73 -31.94 5.89
N ARG A 7 -8.06 -32.04 6.07
CA ARG A 7 -9.04 -32.19 4.99
C ARG A 7 -8.95 -30.99 4.04
N ARG A 8 -8.68 -31.23 2.75
CA ARG A 8 -8.68 -30.16 1.73
C ARG A 8 -10.12 -29.70 1.49
N VAL A 9 -10.40 -28.44 1.76
CA VAL A 9 -11.71 -27.81 1.52
C VAL A 9 -11.60 -26.93 0.28
N SER A 10 -12.28 -27.32 -0.78
CA SER A 10 -12.18 -26.66 -2.09
C SER A 10 -12.70 -25.22 -2.10
N GLY A 11 -13.65 -24.89 -1.21
CA GLY A 11 -14.16 -23.52 -1.04
C GLY A 11 -13.11 -22.53 -0.51
N LEU A 12 -12.10 -22.99 0.23
CA LEU A 12 -11.02 -22.11 0.71
C LEU A 12 -10.12 -21.66 -0.46
N ASP A 13 -9.92 -22.51 -1.47
CA ASP A 13 -9.25 -22.10 -2.70
C ASP A 13 -10.12 -21.07 -3.45
N GLY A 14 -11.44 -21.27 -3.54
CA GLY A 14 -12.33 -20.27 -4.13
C GLY A 14 -12.30 -18.91 -3.43
N LEU A 15 -12.26 -18.90 -2.10
CA LEU A 15 -12.19 -17.67 -1.31
C LEU A 15 -10.87 -16.91 -1.55
N ARG A 16 -9.75 -17.63 -1.68
CA ARG A 16 -8.47 -17.05 -2.13
C ARG A 16 -8.56 -16.48 -3.55
N GLY A 17 -9.37 -17.10 -4.41
CA GLY A 17 -9.65 -16.61 -5.76
C GLY A 17 -10.37 -15.27 -5.75
N ILE A 18 -11.42 -15.13 -4.93
CA ILE A 18 -12.12 -13.85 -4.75
C ILE A 18 -11.16 -12.79 -4.21
N ALA A 19 -10.40 -13.12 -3.16
CA ALA A 19 -9.48 -12.20 -2.52
C ALA A 19 -8.40 -11.65 -3.48
N VAL A 20 -7.74 -12.51 -4.26
CA VAL A 20 -6.71 -12.03 -5.22
C VAL A 20 -7.32 -11.24 -6.37
N LEU A 21 -8.53 -11.62 -6.83
CA LEU A 21 -9.20 -10.87 -7.88
C LEU A 21 -9.59 -9.48 -7.39
N ALA A 22 -10.05 -9.33 -6.14
CA ALA A 22 -10.35 -8.03 -5.57
C ALA A 22 -9.10 -7.14 -5.52
N VAL A 23 -7.97 -7.67 -5.04
CA VAL A 23 -6.68 -6.95 -4.99
C VAL A 23 -6.20 -6.57 -6.40
N VAL A 24 -6.29 -7.48 -7.36
CA VAL A 24 -5.88 -7.20 -8.75
C VAL A 24 -6.81 -6.18 -9.39
N VAL A 25 -8.13 -6.24 -9.20
CA VAL A 25 -9.02 -5.22 -9.77
C VAL A 25 -8.71 -3.85 -9.15
N TYR A 26 -8.48 -3.77 -7.85
CA TYR A 26 -8.15 -2.51 -7.17
C TYR A 26 -6.90 -1.82 -7.75
N HIS A 27 -5.80 -2.54 -7.98
CA HIS A 27 -4.57 -1.91 -8.50
C HIS A 27 -4.60 -1.59 -10.01
N PHE A 28 -5.56 -2.14 -10.77
CA PHE A 28 -5.64 -1.94 -12.23
C PHE A 28 -6.83 -1.08 -12.65
N PHE A 29 -7.88 -1.06 -11.83
CA PHE A 29 -9.17 -0.43 -12.10
C PHE A 29 -9.79 0.03 -10.75
N GLY A 30 -9.06 0.83 -9.97
CA GLY A 30 -9.42 1.22 -8.60
C GLY A 30 -10.85 1.74 -8.47
N ASP A 31 -11.30 2.57 -9.41
CA ASP A 31 -12.65 3.14 -9.45
C ASP A 31 -13.77 2.09 -9.46
N VAL A 32 -13.50 0.89 -10.00
CA VAL A 32 -14.49 -0.19 -10.10
C VAL A 32 -14.66 -0.91 -8.76
N LEU A 33 -13.60 -0.97 -7.96
CA LEU A 33 -13.56 -1.78 -6.74
C LEU A 33 -12.71 -1.06 -5.67
N PRO A 34 -13.16 0.10 -5.15
CA PRO A 34 -12.37 0.95 -4.26
C PRO A 34 -11.97 0.21 -2.97
N GLY A 35 -12.76 -0.75 -2.51
CA GLY A 35 -12.47 -1.61 -1.36
C GLY A 35 -11.72 -2.91 -1.70
N GLY A 36 -11.14 -3.05 -2.89
CA GLY A 36 -10.50 -4.31 -3.29
C GLY A 36 -9.23 -4.66 -2.52
N PHE A 37 -8.56 -3.67 -1.94
CA PHE A 37 -7.42 -3.86 -1.03
C PHE A 37 -7.78 -4.74 0.19
N LEU A 38 -9.05 -4.73 0.63
CA LEU A 38 -9.57 -5.61 1.69
C LEU A 38 -9.42 -7.11 1.37
N GLY A 39 -9.13 -7.48 0.13
CA GLY A 39 -8.76 -8.85 -0.22
C GLY A 39 -7.51 -9.35 0.53
N VAL A 40 -6.61 -8.45 0.93
CA VAL A 40 -5.43 -8.79 1.77
C VAL A 40 -5.87 -9.27 3.15
N ASP A 41 -6.87 -8.66 3.79
CA ASP A 41 -7.44 -9.12 5.07
C ASP A 41 -7.99 -10.54 4.98
N VAL A 42 -8.64 -10.88 3.87
CA VAL A 42 -9.12 -12.24 3.62
C VAL A 42 -7.94 -13.23 3.63
N PHE A 43 -6.81 -12.85 3.01
CA PHE A 43 -5.58 -13.66 3.06
C PHE A 43 -5.01 -13.76 4.47
N PHE A 44 -4.95 -12.66 5.23
CA PHE A 44 -4.47 -12.68 6.62
C PHE A 44 -5.26 -13.65 7.49
N VAL A 45 -6.60 -13.59 7.44
CA VAL A 45 -7.46 -14.51 8.20
C VAL A 45 -7.23 -15.96 7.75
N LEU A 46 -7.16 -16.21 6.44
CA LEU A 46 -6.86 -17.54 5.89
C LEU A 46 -5.50 -18.08 6.33
N SER A 47 -4.47 -17.22 6.35
CA SER A 47 -3.11 -17.55 6.76
C SER A 47 -3.05 -17.92 8.24
N GLY A 48 -3.64 -17.09 9.11
CA GLY A 48 -3.79 -17.39 10.53
C GLY A 48 -4.52 -18.70 10.80
N PHE A 49 -5.62 -18.93 10.08
CA PHE A 49 -6.42 -20.15 10.18
C PHE A 49 -5.65 -21.41 9.73
N LEU A 50 -5.12 -21.41 8.50
CA LEU A 50 -4.49 -22.60 7.92
C LEU A 50 -3.19 -22.99 8.61
N ILE A 51 -2.37 -22.02 9.01
CA ILE A 51 -1.11 -22.28 9.71
C ILE A 51 -1.39 -22.90 11.08
N THR A 52 -2.27 -22.28 11.84
CA THR A 52 -2.61 -22.74 13.20
C THR A 52 -3.22 -24.12 13.16
N SER A 53 -4.11 -24.37 12.20
CA SER A 53 -4.74 -25.68 12.03
C SER A 53 -3.70 -26.76 11.74
N LEU A 54 -2.66 -26.47 10.96
CA LEU A 54 -1.59 -27.43 10.67
C LEU A 54 -0.78 -27.74 11.93
N LEU A 55 -0.48 -26.73 12.75
CA LEU A 55 0.23 -26.90 14.02
C LEU A 55 -0.59 -27.73 15.02
N VAL A 56 -1.90 -27.44 15.14
CA VAL A 56 -2.82 -28.20 15.99
C VAL A 56 -2.89 -29.66 15.56
N ARG A 57 -3.00 -29.94 14.24
CA ARG A 57 -3.00 -31.30 13.70
C ARG A 57 -1.67 -32.02 13.89
N GLU A 58 -0.55 -31.32 13.78
CA GLU A 58 0.78 -31.90 14.02
C GLU A 58 0.96 -32.31 15.48
N ILE A 59 0.50 -31.48 16.43
CA ILE A 59 0.47 -31.80 17.85
C ILE A 59 -0.44 -33.00 18.10
N GLY A 60 -1.65 -33.03 17.52
CA GLY A 60 -2.57 -34.13 17.70
C GLY A 60 -2.00 -35.48 17.22
N ALA A 61 -1.30 -35.46 16.08
CA ALA A 61 -0.74 -36.66 15.47
C ALA A 61 0.60 -37.12 16.08
N THR A 62 1.41 -36.21 16.63
CA THR A 62 2.80 -36.52 17.05
C THR A 62 3.16 -36.09 18.47
N GLY A 63 2.27 -35.38 19.16
CA GLY A 63 2.48 -34.85 20.51
C GLY A 63 3.38 -33.60 20.59
N ARG A 64 4.02 -33.19 19.48
CA ARG A 64 4.99 -32.07 19.41
C ARG A 64 4.87 -31.30 18.10
N ILE A 65 5.47 -30.12 18.04
CA ILE A 65 5.67 -29.36 16.80
C ILE A 65 7.13 -29.53 16.37
N ASN A 66 7.38 -29.91 15.12
CA ASN A 66 8.70 -29.87 14.51
C ASN A 66 8.90 -28.55 13.76
N LEU A 67 9.44 -27.54 14.45
CA LEU A 67 9.65 -26.19 13.88
C LEU A 67 10.54 -26.21 12.64
N LYS A 68 11.63 -26.99 12.66
CA LYS A 68 12.51 -27.12 11.50
C LYS A 68 11.77 -27.61 10.26
N GLU A 69 10.94 -28.64 10.41
CA GLU A 69 10.16 -29.15 9.29
C GLU A 69 9.05 -28.18 8.87
N PHE A 70 8.41 -27.53 9.84
CA PHE A 70 7.40 -26.52 9.57
C PHE A 70 7.96 -25.38 8.71
N TRP A 71 9.06 -24.74 9.15
CA TRP A 71 9.71 -23.67 8.41
C TRP A 71 10.27 -24.15 7.07
N ARG A 72 10.84 -25.36 6.98
CA ARG A 72 11.29 -25.93 5.70
C ARG A 72 10.15 -26.10 4.69
N ARG A 73 8.94 -26.46 5.14
CA ARG A 73 7.76 -26.57 4.25
C ARG A 73 7.26 -25.19 3.83
N ARG A 74 7.33 -24.19 4.72
CA ARG A 74 6.93 -22.80 4.42
C ARG A 74 7.91 -22.14 3.47
N ALA A 75 9.20 -22.21 3.76
CA ALA A 75 10.27 -21.73 2.88
C ALA A 75 10.17 -22.31 1.47
N ARG A 76 9.92 -23.63 1.33
CA ARG A 76 9.72 -24.26 0.00
C ARG A 76 8.43 -23.84 -0.72
N ARG A 77 7.46 -23.28 0.00
CA ARG A 77 6.20 -22.81 -0.59
C ARG A 77 6.29 -21.35 -1.02
N ILE A 78 7.04 -20.53 -0.29
CA ILE A 78 7.03 -19.07 -0.43
C ILE A 78 8.28 -18.58 -1.18
N LEU A 79 9.47 -18.83 -0.62
CA LEU A 79 10.73 -18.25 -1.11
C LEU A 79 11.00 -18.47 -2.60
N PRO A 80 10.74 -19.66 -3.21
CA PRO A 80 11.02 -19.83 -4.64
C PRO A 80 10.36 -18.80 -5.54
N ALA A 81 9.05 -18.58 -5.38
CA ALA A 81 8.35 -17.64 -6.25
C ALA A 81 8.66 -16.19 -5.84
N ALA A 82 8.68 -15.90 -4.53
CA ALA A 82 8.97 -14.57 -4.02
C ALA A 82 10.35 -14.05 -4.45
N VAL A 83 11.40 -14.86 -4.32
CA VAL A 83 12.77 -14.50 -4.74
C VAL A 83 12.87 -14.43 -6.28
N THR A 84 12.13 -15.26 -7.01
CA THR A 84 12.12 -15.19 -8.47
C THR A 84 11.55 -13.86 -8.96
N VAL A 85 10.39 -13.44 -8.43
CA VAL A 85 9.82 -12.13 -8.77
C VAL A 85 10.75 -11.01 -8.34
N LEU A 86 11.32 -11.10 -7.13
CA LEU A 86 12.25 -10.10 -6.62
C LEU A 86 13.45 -9.90 -7.56
N LEU A 87 14.12 -10.99 -7.97
CA LEU A 87 15.27 -10.91 -8.87
C LEU A 87 14.90 -10.46 -10.28
N VAL A 88 13.82 -11.01 -10.85
CA VAL A 88 13.42 -10.68 -12.23
C VAL A 88 12.95 -9.23 -12.31
N SER A 89 12.09 -8.78 -11.40
CA SER A 89 11.61 -7.39 -11.40
C SER A 89 12.74 -6.40 -11.15
N THR A 90 13.71 -6.71 -10.28
CA THR A 90 14.88 -5.84 -10.07
C THR A 90 15.74 -5.75 -11.33
N ALA A 91 15.95 -6.87 -12.02
CA ALA A 91 16.68 -6.88 -13.29
C ALA A 91 15.94 -6.07 -14.37
N VAL A 92 14.61 -6.22 -14.46
CA VAL A 92 13.77 -5.46 -15.41
C VAL A 92 13.79 -3.96 -15.09
N ALA A 93 13.65 -3.57 -13.82
CA ALA A 93 13.74 -2.18 -13.39
C ALA A 93 15.07 -1.53 -13.79
N GLY A 94 16.19 -2.23 -13.57
CA GLY A 94 17.50 -1.73 -14.00
C GLY A 94 17.71 -1.67 -15.52
N ILE A 95 16.94 -2.45 -16.31
CA ILE A 95 16.95 -2.37 -17.77
C ILE A 95 16.11 -1.18 -18.26
N ILE A 96 14.96 -0.94 -17.63
CA ILE A 96 14.08 0.19 -17.95
C ILE A 96 14.79 1.50 -17.58
N GLY A 97 15.41 1.58 -16.39
CA GLY A 97 16.02 2.80 -15.89
C GLY A 97 14.99 3.79 -15.35
N GLY A 98 15.37 5.06 -15.21
CA GLY A 98 14.50 6.12 -14.70
C GLY A 98 13.99 5.88 -13.28
N ASP A 99 12.79 6.37 -13.00
CA ASP A 99 12.22 6.39 -11.64
C ASP A 99 11.91 5.00 -11.08
N VAL A 100 11.60 4.01 -11.95
CA VAL A 100 11.40 2.62 -11.49
C VAL A 100 12.68 1.96 -10.97
N ALA A 101 13.86 2.54 -11.25
CA ALA A 101 15.15 2.09 -10.75
C ALA A 101 15.64 2.83 -9.50
N VAL A 102 14.89 3.81 -9.00
CA VAL A 102 15.22 4.59 -7.80
C VAL A 102 14.99 3.76 -6.54
N ALA A 103 15.91 3.90 -5.58
CA ALA A 103 15.83 3.28 -4.24
C ALA A 103 15.57 1.76 -4.26
N LEU A 104 16.11 1.02 -5.23
CA LEU A 104 15.92 -0.43 -5.34
C LEU A 104 16.53 -1.19 -4.16
N VAL A 105 17.64 -0.70 -3.59
CA VAL A 105 18.35 -1.38 -2.49
C VAL A 105 17.47 -1.53 -1.24
N PRO A 106 16.89 -0.45 -0.65
CA PRO A 106 16.00 -0.60 0.51
C PRO A 106 14.74 -1.42 0.17
N GLN A 107 14.15 -1.24 -1.02
CA GLN A 107 12.99 -2.04 -1.45
C GLN A 107 13.32 -3.54 -1.51
N PHE A 108 14.45 -3.90 -2.14
CA PHE A 108 14.90 -5.26 -2.33
C PHE A 108 15.27 -5.94 -1.01
N LEU A 109 16.10 -5.29 -0.19
CA LEU A 109 16.54 -5.86 1.09
C LEU A 109 15.39 -5.95 2.08
N GLY A 110 14.53 -4.93 2.14
CA GLY A 110 13.32 -4.96 2.96
C GLY A 110 12.42 -6.15 2.60
N SER A 111 12.24 -6.40 1.30
CA SER A 111 11.42 -7.51 0.79
C SER A 111 12.08 -8.86 1.01
N LEU A 112 13.40 -8.97 0.81
CA LEU A 112 14.17 -10.21 0.99
C LEU A 112 14.19 -10.67 2.45
N PHE A 113 14.30 -9.73 3.39
CA PHE A 113 14.36 -10.01 4.83
C PHE A 113 12.99 -9.92 5.52
N SER A 114 11.92 -9.73 4.76
CA SER A 114 10.54 -9.68 5.27
C SER A 114 10.32 -8.61 6.33
N VAL A 115 10.90 -7.43 6.08
CA VAL A 115 10.74 -6.20 6.86
C VAL A 115 10.33 -5.01 5.99
N ASN A 116 9.91 -5.26 4.74
CA ASN A 116 9.50 -4.25 3.78
C ASN A 116 8.42 -3.30 4.34
N ASN A 117 7.47 -3.82 5.12
CA ASN A 117 6.45 -3.00 5.77
C ASN A 117 7.05 -1.96 6.74
N TRP A 118 8.11 -2.30 7.48
CA TRP A 118 8.80 -1.37 8.37
C TRP A 118 9.74 -0.42 7.64
N VAL A 119 10.34 -0.86 6.52
CA VAL A 119 11.12 0.02 5.64
C VAL A 119 10.22 1.11 5.06
N GLN A 120 9.04 0.76 4.56
CA GLN A 120 8.09 1.73 4.03
C GLN A 120 7.60 2.71 5.09
N ILE A 121 7.31 2.23 6.32
CA ILE A 121 6.99 3.10 7.46
C ILE A 121 8.14 4.07 7.76
N ALA A 122 9.37 3.58 7.79
CA ALA A 122 10.54 4.40 8.14
C ALA A 122 10.89 5.44 7.08
N GLN A 123 10.52 5.19 5.82
CA GLN A 123 10.70 6.12 4.70
C GLN A 123 9.48 7.03 4.49
N SER A 124 8.44 6.91 5.32
CA SER A 124 7.18 7.65 5.18
C SER A 124 6.52 7.50 3.80
N ASN A 125 6.73 6.35 3.15
CA ASN A 125 6.11 6.08 1.86
C ASN A 125 4.61 5.92 2.04
N SER A 126 3.81 6.70 1.29
CA SER A 126 2.38 6.47 1.22
C SER A 126 2.11 5.23 0.37
N TYR A 127 1.23 4.36 0.86
CA TYR A 127 0.72 3.22 0.12
C TYR A 127 -0.35 3.61 -0.91
N PHE A 128 -1.04 4.74 -0.65
CA PHE A 128 -2.24 5.16 -1.37
C PHE A 128 -2.00 6.38 -2.26
N ALA A 129 -0.81 7.00 -2.20
CA ALA A 129 -0.40 8.06 -3.10
C ALA A 129 0.60 7.55 -4.14
N ASP A 130 0.45 7.97 -5.40
CA ASP A 130 1.22 7.50 -6.55
C ASP A 130 2.44 8.40 -6.87
N THR A 131 3.17 8.86 -5.86
CA THR A 131 4.21 9.89 -6.04
C THR A 131 5.56 9.35 -6.52
N THR A 132 5.88 8.08 -6.25
CA THR A 132 7.12 7.45 -6.75
C THR A 132 6.92 5.96 -7.01
N PRO A 133 7.33 5.42 -8.18
CA PRO A 133 7.14 4.02 -8.52
C PRO A 133 7.90 3.04 -7.59
N GLN A 134 7.20 2.45 -6.62
CA GLN A 134 7.76 1.44 -5.71
C GLN A 134 7.46 0.02 -6.21
N ILE A 135 8.37 -0.58 -6.99
CA ILE A 135 8.15 -1.89 -7.65
C ILE A 135 7.86 -3.05 -6.69
N PHE A 136 8.22 -2.93 -5.40
CA PHE A 136 7.96 -3.95 -4.38
C PHE A 136 7.04 -3.49 -3.25
N MET A 137 6.24 -2.43 -3.46
CA MET A 137 5.31 -1.91 -2.45
C MET A 137 4.46 -3.01 -1.83
N HIS A 138 3.83 -3.86 -2.64
CA HIS A 138 2.94 -4.96 -2.22
C HIS A 138 3.60 -6.06 -1.37
N TYR A 139 4.93 -6.10 -1.23
CA TYR A 139 5.61 -7.07 -0.37
C TYR A 139 5.39 -6.79 1.13
N TRP A 140 4.84 -5.63 1.50
CA TRP A 140 4.52 -5.29 2.90
C TRP A 140 3.65 -6.37 3.56
N SER A 141 2.62 -6.85 2.87
CA SER A 141 1.67 -7.82 3.43
C SER A 141 2.31 -9.20 3.55
N LEU A 142 3.19 -9.56 2.60
CA LEU A 142 3.99 -10.77 2.64
C LEU A 142 4.99 -10.73 3.81
N ALA A 143 5.60 -9.58 4.07
CA ALA A 143 6.48 -9.38 5.22
C ALA A 143 5.75 -9.66 6.54
N ILE A 144 4.55 -9.12 6.73
CA ILE A 144 3.70 -9.42 7.91
C ILE A 144 3.39 -10.92 7.99
N GLU A 145 3.03 -11.57 6.89
CA GLU A 145 2.76 -13.01 6.88
C GLU A 145 4.00 -13.83 7.28
N GLU A 146 5.18 -13.50 6.75
CA GLU A 146 6.42 -14.20 7.08
C GLU A 146 6.83 -13.99 8.53
N GLN A 147 6.72 -12.77 9.06
CA GLN A 147 6.89 -12.46 10.48
C GLN A 147 5.97 -13.33 11.33
N PHE A 148 4.69 -13.43 10.96
CA PHE A 148 3.72 -14.30 11.63
C PHE A 148 4.11 -15.78 11.56
N TYR A 149 4.60 -16.27 10.41
CA TYR A 149 5.05 -17.66 10.25
C TYR A 149 6.27 -18.02 11.11
N VAL A 150 7.09 -17.03 11.49
CA VAL A 150 8.19 -17.21 12.43
C VAL A 150 7.69 -17.13 13.88
N LEU A 151 6.95 -16.08 14.22
CA LEU A 151 6.59 -15.75 15.60
C LEU A 151 5.47 -16.64 16.18
N TRP A 152 4.41 -16.90 15.40
CA TRP A 152 3.23 -17.61 15.92
C TRP A 152 3.52 -19.04 16.40
N PRO A 153 4.28 -19.89 15.68
CA PRO A 153 4.63 -21.22 16.18
C PRO A 153 5.38 -21.19 17.53
N LEU A 154 6.23 -20.18 17.73
CA LEU A 154 6.98 -19.98 18.99
C LEU A 154 6.03 -19.56 20.11
N LEU A 155 5.15 -18.59 19.85
CA LEU A 155 4.15 -18.13 20.80
C LEU A 155 3.17 -19.25 21.20
N LEU A 156 2.73 -20.07 20.24
CA LEU A 156 1.90 -21.23 20.49
C LEU A 156 2.60 -22.24 21.41
N LEU A 157 3.89 -22.52 21.16
CA LEU A 157 4.68 -23.39 22.04
C LEU A 157 4.82 -22.84 23.45
N ALA A 158 5.06 -21.53 23.60
CA ALA A 158 5.11 -20.86 24.90
C ALA A 158 3.77 -20.98 25.65
N CYS A 159 2.65 -20.74 24.98
CA CYS A 159 1.31 -20.89 25.55
C CYS A 159 1.02 -22.32 25.99
N LEU A 160 1.40 -23.31 25.19
CA LEU A 160 1.24 -24.73 25.52
C LEU A 160 2.12 -25.16 26.69
N TRP A 161 3.36 -24.67 26.74
CA TRP A 161 4.27 -24.90 27.86
C TRP A 161 3.71 -24.33 29.17
N PHE A 162 3.22 -23.08 29.13
CA PHE A 162 2.61 -22.41 30.28
C PHE A 162 1.35 -23.15 30.76
N SER A 163 0.46 -23.51 29.84
CA SER A 163 -0.75 -24.29 30.14
C SER A 163 -0.43 -25.64 30.80
N ARG A 164 0.60 -26.34 30.32
CA ARG A 164 1.02 -27.63 30.88
C ARG A 164 1.70 -27.52 32.25
N ARG A 165 2.54 -26.50 32.49
CA ARG A 165 3.31 -26.38 33.73
C ARG A 165 2.53 -25.71 34.87
N VAL A 166 1.75 -24.68 34.57
CA VAL A 166 1.12 -23.82 35.58
C VAL A 166 -0.33 -24.25 35.82
N LEU A 167 -1.13 -24.35 34.76
CA LEU A 167 -2.58 -24.57 34.89
C LEU A 167 -2.98 -26.04 35.12
N ARG A 168 -2.18 -27.03 34.71
CA ARG A 168 -2.45 -28.46 35.03
C ARG A 168 -2.01 -28.87 36.42
N ARG A 169 -1.07 -28.13 37.04
CA ARG A 169 -0.54 -28.41 38.38
C ARG A 169 -1.53 -27.98 39.48
N ASN A 170 -2.24 -26.87 39.25
CA ASN A 170 -3.41 -26.47 40.04
C ASN A 170 -4.65 -27.17 39.45
N ARG A 171 -5.35 -28.04 40.18
CA ARG A 171 -6.48 -28.88 39.71
C ARG A 171 -7.61 -28.16 38.92
N ILE A 172 -7.58 -26.83 38.85
CA ILE A 172 -8.45 -25.88 38.13
C ILE A 172 -8.45 -26.11 36.60
N GLY A 173 -7.39 -26.70 36.00
CA GLY A 173 -7.24 -26.81 34.54
C GLY A 173 -7.60 -28.15 33.87
N ARG A 174 -8.13 -29.15 34.60
CA ARG A 174 -8.35 -30.51 34.05
C ARG A 174 -9.42 -30.60 32.96
N SER A 175 -10.40 -29.68 32.95
CA SER A 175 -11.50 -29.61 31.98
C SER A 175 -11.25 -28.64 30.82
N ALA A 176 -10.19 -27.82 30.88
CA ALA A 176 -9.86 -26.86 29.82
C ALA A 176 -9.00 -27.52 28.73
N GLY A 177 -9.39 -27.36 27.46
CA GLY A 177 -8.61 -27.83 26.31
C GLY A 177 -7.20 -27.22 26.29
N PRO A 178 -6.19 -27.94 25.73
CA PRO A 178 -4.78 -27.52 25.79
C PRO A 178 -4.49 -26.16 25.12
N PHE A 179 -5.41 -25.65 24.30
CA PHE A 179 -5.24 -24.41 23.54
C PHE A 179 -5.93 -23.19 24.15
N ARG A 180 -6.55 -23.30 25.34
CA ARG A 180 -7.30 -22.19 25.96
C ARG A 180 -6.44 -20.94 26.15
N VAL A 181 -5.21 -21.11 26.68
CA VAL A 181 -4.26 -19.99 26.86
C VAL A 181 -3.92 -19.36 25.53
N ALA A 182 -3.58 -20.16 24.51
CA ALA A 182 -3.26 -19.65 23.18
C ALA A 182 -4.45 -18.91 22.54
N THR A 183 -5.67 -19.36 22.79
CA THR A 183 -6.89 -18.70 22.31
C THR A 183 -7.06 -17.34 22.97
N VAL A 184 -6.95 -17.26 24.30
CA VAL A 184 -7.02 -15.98 25.04
C VAL A 184 -5.92 -15.03 24.61
N VAL A 185 -4.67 -15.50 24.49
CA VAL A 185 -3.54 -14.68 24.03
C VAL A 185 -3.79 -14.15 22.62
N ALA A 186 -4.22 -15.00 21.68
CA ALA A 186 -4.54 -14.56 20.32
C ALA A 186 -5.68 -13.54 20.29
N THR A 187 -6.74 -13.75 21.08
CA THR A 187 -7.85 -12.79 21.19
C THR A 187 -7.40 -11.46 21.76
N VAL A 188 -6.62 -11.46 22.86
CA VAL A 188 -6.12 -10.24 23.49
C VAL A 188 -5.19 -9.47 22.55
N LEU A 189 -4.25 -10.16 21.90
CA LEU A 189 -3.36 -9.53 20.93
C LEU A 189 -4.11 -9.00 19.71
N GLY A 190 -5.15 -9.70 19.24
CA GLY A 190 -5.97 -9.26 18.11
C GLY A 190 -6.76 -8.00 18.45
N ILE A 191 -7.37 -7.96 19.64
CA ILE A 191 -8.07 -6.77 20.14
C ILE A 191 -7.07 -5.61 20.37
N ALA A 192 -5.90 -5.88 20.95
CA ALA A 192 -4.87 -4.86 21.16
C ALA A 192 -4.39 -4.27 19.82
N SER A 193 -4.25 -5.11 18.79
CA SER A 193 -3.87 -4.67 17.44
C SER A 193 -4.93 -3.77 16.82
N LEU A 194 -6.21 -4.15 16.91
CA LEU A 194 -7.33 -3.30 16.49
C LEU A 194 -7.37 -1.97 17.24
N ILE A 195 -7.25 -2.00 18.57
CA ILE A 195 -7.23 -0.80 19.40
C ILE A 195 -6.05 0.10 19.02
N ALA A 196 -4.87 -0.48 18.78
CA ALA A 196 -3.71 0.27 18.32
C ALA A 196 -3.98 0.96 16.97
N MET A 197 -4.61 0.27 16.01
CA MET A 197 -4.99 0.88 14.73
C MET A 197 -5.97 2.03 14.93
N ILE A 198 -7.01 1.85 15.75
CA ILE A 198 -8.02 2.90 16.01
C ILE A 198 -7.40 4.13 16.69
N ILE A 199 -6.49 3.92 17.64
CA ILE A 199 -5.86 5.01 18.41
C ILE A 199 -4.80 5.75 17.59
N LEU A 200 -4.02 5.02 16.79
CA LEU A 200 -2.93 5.59 15.99
C LEU A 200 -3.40 6.13 14.65
N HIS A 201 -4.59 5.74 14.19
CA HIS A 201 -5.16 6.27 12.95
C HIS A 201 -5.63 7.70 13.16
N ASP A 202 -5.00 8.58 12.42
CA ASP A 202 -5.43 9.95 12.24
C ASP A 202 -6.26 10.01 10.95
N PRO A 203 -7.58 10.34 11.00
CA PRO A 203 -8.43 10.44 9.79
C PRO A 203 -7.95 11.51 8.80
N ASP A 204 -7.07 12.35 9.30
CA ASP A 204 -6.65 13.63 8.78
C ASP A 204 -5.25 13.54 8.13
N ALA A 205 -4.58 12.39 8.26
CA ALA A 205 -3.24 12.13 7.77
C ALA A 205 -3.16 10.79 7.02
N ASP A 206 -2.02 10.56 6.36
CA ASP A 206 -1.79 9.34 5.58
C ASP A 206 -1.90 8.07 6.46
N PRO A 207 -2.77 7.10 6.09
CA PRO A 207 -3.03 5.94 6.93
C PRO A 207 -1.98 4.82 6.76
N SER A 208 -0.93 5.00 5.96
CA SER A 208 0.00 3.93 5.59
C SER A 208 0.75 3.36 6.80
N ARG A 209 1.02 4.18 7.83
CA ARG A 209 1.64 3.70 9.08
C ARG A 209 0.79 2.64 9.78
N VAL A 210 -0.52 2.88 9.90
CA VAL A 210 -1.43 1.92 10.56
C VAL A 210 -1.78 0.76 9.62
N TYR A 211 -1.71 0.97 8.31
CA TYR A 211 -1.96 -0.08 7.33
C TYR A 211 -0.78 -1.07 7.20
N PHE A 212 0.47 -0.58 7.18
CA PHE A 212 1.68 -1.40 7.11
C PHE A 212 2.10 -2.02 8.45
N GLY A 213 1.65 -1.45 9.58
CA GLY A 213 2.12 -1.85 10.89
C GLY A 213 1.69 -3.26 11.27
N THR A 214 2.64 -4.15 11.55
CA THR A 214 2.33 -5.49 12.11
C THR A 214 1.60 -5.38 13.46
N ASP A 215 1.90 -4.33 14.22
CA ASP A 215 1.26 -4.00 15.49
C ASP A 215 -0.21 -3.61 15.36
N THR A 216 -0.56 -2.96 14.27
CA THR A 216 -1.88 -2.37 14.01
C THR A 216 -2.75 -3.24 13.10
N HIS A 217 -2.15 -4.11 12.29
CA HIS A 217 -2.86 -4.90 11.28
C HIS A 217 -2.84 -6.43 11.50
N ALA A 218 -2.36 -6.92 12.66
CA ALA A 218 -2.31 -8.36 12.95
C ALA A 218 -3.67 -8.99 13.32
N PHE A 219 -4.71 -8.18 13.58
CA PHE A 219 -6.01 -8.66 14.06
C PHE A 219 -6.65 -9.71 13.13
N GLY A 220 -6.52 -9.58 11.81
CA GLY A 220 -7.08 -10.54 10.85
C GLY A 220 -6.45 -11.92 10.98
N MET A 221 -5.12 -11.99 11.03
CA MET A 221 -4.38 -13.24 11.27
C MET A 221 -4.76 -13.87 12.60
N LEU A 222 -4.86 -13.05 13.66
CA LEU A 222 -5.19 -13.52 15.00
C LEU A 222 -6.66 -13.97 15.12
N ALA A 223 -7.59 -13.38 14.37
CA ALA A 223 -8.96 -13.87 14.24
C ALA A 223 -9.00 -15.25 13.57
N GLY A 224 -8.20 -15.45 12.51
CA GLY A 224 -8.00 -16.74 11.87
C GLY A 224 -7.41 -17.80 12.82
N VAL A 225 -6.43 -17.41 13.63
CA VAL A 225 -5.85 -18.24 14.70
C VAL A 225 -6.93 -18.71 15.68
N VAL A 226 -7.74 -17.78 16.20
CA VAL A 226 -8.82 -18.10 17.15
C VAL A 226 -9.80 -19.09 16.53
N LEU A 227 -10.24 -18.84 15.28
CA LEU A 227 -11.10 -19.77 14.55
C LEU A 227 -10.46 -21.16 14.47
N ALA A 228 -9.18 -21.25 14.13
CA ALA A 228 -8.47 -22.54 14.03
C ALA A 228 -8.37 -23.26 15.38
N LEU A 229 -8.04 -22.57 16.47
CA LEU A 229 -7.91 -23.19 17.79
C LEU A 229 -9.24 -23.72 18.34
N VAL A 230 -10.35 -23.07 17.99
CA VAL A 230 -11.70 -23.49 18.41
C VAL A 230 -12.22 -24.65 17.56
N THR A 231 -11.85 -24.71 16.29
CA THR A 231 -12.51 -25.60 15.31
C THR A 231 -11.67 -26.80 14.88
N THR A 232 -10.35 -26.74 15.02
CA THR A 232 -9.44 -27.82 14.62
C THR A 232 -9.34 -28.90 15.68
N SER A 233 -9.61 -30.15 15.30
CA SER A 233 -9.42 -31.30 16.18
C SER A 233 -7.95 -31.65 16.39
N ALA A 234 -7.52 -31.69 17.66
CA ALA A 234 -6.25 -32.29 18.08
C ALA A 234 -6.35 -33.80 18.39
N GLY A 235 -7.49 -34.44 18.11
CA GLY A 235 -7.67 -35.87 18.31
C GLY A 235 -6.79 -36.73 17.38
N GLN A 236 -6.32 -37.87 17.89
CA GLN A 236 -5.55 -38.86 17.12
C GLN A 236 -6.40 -39.63 16.10
N SER A 237 -7.72 -39.75 16.30
CA SER A 237 -8.61 -40.42 15.36
C SER A 237 -8.83 -39.59 14.09
N SER A 238 -8.89 -40.29 12.96
CA SER A 238 -8.59 -39.79 11.62
C SER A 238 -9.80 -39.28 10.82
N THR A 239 -10.96 -39.01 11.42
CA THR A 239 -12.20 -38.87 10.63
C THR A 239 -12.45 -37.46 10.09
N ASP A 240 -12.23 -36.39 10.85
CA ASP A 240 -12.33 -35.01 10.33
C ASP A 240 -11.38 -34.04 11.07
N SER A 241 -10.78 -33.13 10.30
CA SER A 241 -9.97 -32.03 10.86
C SER A 241 -10.83 -30.98 11.56
N TRP A 242 -12.11 -30.88 11.17
CA TRP A 242 -13.05 -29.82 11.57
C TRP A 242 -14.37 -30.40 12.14
N PRO A 243 -14.34 -31.14 13.25
CA PRO A 243 -15.50 -31.91 13.72
C PRO A 243 -16.74 -31.04 14.03
N ALA A 244 -16.54 -29.78 14.42
CA ALA A 244 -17.62 -28.82 14.66
C ALA A 244 -18.45 -28.49 13.40
N PHE A 245 -17.91 -28.78 12.21
CA PHE A 245 -18.52 -28.50 10.92
C PHE A 245 -18.81 -29.77 10.11
N SER A 246 -18.76 -30.94 10.74
CA SER A 246 -19.11 -32.20 10.08
C SER A 246 -20.57 -32.18 9.59
N PRO A 247 -20.84 -32.45 8.31
CA PRO A 247 -22.21 -32.52 7.78
C PRO A 247 -23.07 -33.56 8.49
N ALA A 248 -22.45 -34.64 8.97
CA ALA A 248 -23.13 -35.77 9.60
C ALA A 248 -23.76 -35.42 10.97
N THR A 249 -23.34 -34.33 11.60
CA THR A 249 -23.80 -33.93 12.95
C THR A 249 -24.64 -32.65 12.94
N ALA A 250 -24.86 -32.02 11.78
CA ALA A 250 -25.59 -30.76 11.68
C ALA A 250 -27.11 -30.99 11.57
N SER A 251 -27.90 -30.32 12.41
CA SER A 251 -29.35 -30.25 12.23
C SER A 251 -29.72 -29.40 11.02
N ARG A 252 -30.90 -29.63 10.43
CA ARG A 252 -31.39 -28.81 9.30
C ARG A 252 -31.41 -27.32 9.63
N ARG A 253 -31.79 -26.96 10.87
CA ARG A 253 -31.82 -25.57 11.34
C ARG A 253 -30.43 -24.96 11.43
N SER A 254 -29.44 -25.70 11.94
CA SER A 254 -28.06 -25.19 12.02
C SER A 254 -27.40 -25.07 10.65
N ALA A 255 -27.73 -25.96 9.71
CA ALA A 255 -27.32 -25.84 8.32
C ALA A 255 -27.92 -24.60 7.64
N ALA A 256 -29.23 -24.36 7.78
CA ALA A 256 -29.91 -23.20 7.21
C ALA A 256 -29.34 -21.86 7.75
N LEU A 257 -29.11 -21.77 9.07
CA LEU A 257 -28.49 -20.59 9.69
C LEU A 257 -27.06 -20.37 9.18
N ALA A 258 -26.27 -21.43 9.02
CA ALA A 258 -24.92 -21.32 8.47
C ALA A 258 -24.94 -20.86 7.00
N TRP A 259 -25.92 -21.29 6.19
CA TRP A 259 -26.07 -20.84 4.81
C TRP A 259 -26.49 -19.38 4.72
N ALA A 260 -27.46 -18.97 5.53
CA ALA A 260 -27.89 -17.57 5.61
C ALA A 260 -26.74 -16.67 6.08
N GLY A 261 -26.05 -17.04 7.16
CA GLY A 261 -24.91 -16.30 7.69
C GLY A 261 -23.75 -16.21 6.71
N GLY A 262 -23.41 -17.30 6.02
CA GLY A 262 -22.36 -17.29 4.99
C GLY A 262 -22.72 -16.43 3.79
N SER A 263 -23.98 -16.48 3.33
CA SER A 263 -24.44 -15.67 2.20
C SER A 263 -24.45 -14.19 2.56
N LEU A 264 -24.93 -13.85 3.76
CA LEU A 264 -24.88 -12.48 4.28
C LEU A 264 -23.43 -11.99 4.41
N ALA A 265 -22.53 -12.83 4.90
CA ALA A 265 -21.12 -12.46 5.01
C ALA A 265 -20.47 -12.21 3.64
N LEU A 266 -20.82 -13.01 2.63
CA LEU A 266 -20.33 -12.82 1.26
C LEU A 266 -20.85 -11.52 0.64
N VAL A 267 -22.15 -11.25 0.79
CA VAL A 267 -22.78 -10.02 0.28
C VAL A 267 -22.22 -8.79 0.99
N ALA A 268 -22.07 -8.84 2.31
CA ALA A 268 -21.49 -7.74 3.07
C ALA A 268 -20.04 -7.46 2.66
N LEU A 269 -19.22 -8.51 2.48
CA LEU A 269 -17.84 -8.35 2.03
C LEU A 269 -17.77 -7.80 0.60
N ALA A 270 -18.64 -8.28 -0.30
CA ALA A 270 -18.73 -7.77 -1.66
C ALA A 270 -19.20 -6.30 -1.69
N ALA A 271 -20.13 -5.91 -0.81
CA ALA A 271 -20.54 -4.52 -0.66
C ALA A 271 -19.37 -3.65 -0.21
N MET A 272 -18.60 -4.08 0.79
CA MET A 272 -17.40 -3.37 1.22
C MET A 272 -16.37 -3.21 0.09
N PHE A 273 -16.14 -4.24 -0.72
CA PHE A 273 -15.27 -4.13 -1.90
C PHE A 273 -15.74 -3.04 -2.87
N LEU A 274 -17.04 -2.84 -3.02
CA LEU A 274 -17.61 -1.87 -3.96
C LEU A 274 -17.74 -0.45 -3.39
N THR A 275 -17.77 -0.29 -2.06
CA THR A 275 -18.22 0.99 -1.46
C THR A 275 -17.30 1.56 -0.40
N LEU A 276 -16.31 0.81 0.11
CA LEU A 276 -15.44 1.28 1.20
C LEU A 276 -14.06 1.64 0.65
N PRO A 277 -13.80 2.92 0.35
CA PRO A 277 -12.51 3.35 -0.17
C PRO A 277 -11.45 3.32 0.93
N ASP A 278 -10.20 3.28 0.50
CA ASP A 278 -9.00 3.37 1.32
C ASP A 278 -8.85 4.71 2.04
N THR A 279 -9.39 5.80 1.48
CA THR A 279 -9.35 7.13 2.11
C THR A 279 -10.36 7.33 3.23
N ASP A 280 -11.39 6.47 3.36
CA ASP A 280 -12.44 6.65 4.36
C ASP A 280 -11.94 6.28 5.78
N PRO A 281 -12.07 7.18 6.78
CA PRO A 281 -11.73 6.88 8.17
C PRO A 281 -12.39 5.62 8.74
N LEU A 282 -13.58 5.25 8.25
CA LEU A 282 -14.30 4.04 8.63
C LEU A 282 -13.48 2.78 8.33
N THR A 283 -12.65 2.79 7.29
CA THR A 283 -11.76 1.69 6.90
C THR A 283 -10.87 1.29 8.07
N TYR A 284 -10.22 2.26 8.72
CA TYR A 284 -9.26 2.02 9.80
C TYR A 284 -9.91 2.02 11.19
N ARG A 285 -11.08 2.66 11.35
CA ARG A 285 -11.83 2.67 12.63
C ARG A 285 -12.71 1.43 12.86
N GLY A 286 -12.63 0.43 11.99
CA GLY A 286 -13.30 -0.86 12.18
C GLY A 286 -13.67 -1.59 10.89
N GLY A 287 -13.59 -0.95 9.73
CA GLY A 287 -13.84 -1.54 8.42
C GLY A 287 -12.98 -2.78 8.15
N LEU A 288 -11.65 -2.65 8.23
CA LEU A 288 -10.71 -3.78 8.05
C LEU A 288 -11.00 -4.94 9.02
N PHE A 289 -11.32 -4.60 10.28
CA PHE A 289 -11.70 -5.61 11.28
C PHE A 289 -13.02 -6.31 10.92
N LEU A 290 -14.02 -5.57 10.44
CA LEU A 290 -15.27 -6.14 9.95
C LEU A 290 -15.01 -7.07 8.75
N ALA A 291 -14.21 -6.66 7.77
CA ALA A 291 -13.82 -7.51 6.63
C ALA A 291 -13.13 -8.81 7.11
N SER A 292 -12.28 -8.71 8.13
CA SER A 292 -11.67 -9.87 8.80
C SER A 292 -12.71 -10.78 9.47
N LEU A 293 -13.70 -10.24 10.17
CA LEU A 293 -14.78 -11.03 10.78
C LEU A 293 -15.70 -11.70 9.75
N LEU A 294 -16.02 -10.99 8.66
CA LEU A 294 -16.77 -11.55 7.53
C LEU A 294 -15.99 -12.70 6.89
N SER A 295 -14.67 -12.56 6.76
CA SER A 295 -13.77 -13.63 6.29
C SER A 295 -13.76 -14.84 7.23
N VAL A 296 -13.75 -14.63 8.55
CA VAL A 296 -13.90 -15.71 9.55
C VAL A 296 -15.21 -16.46 9.34
N ALA A 297 -16.33 -15.74 9.14
CA ALA A 297 -17.64 -16.34 8.88
C ALA A 297 -17.65 -17.14 7.55
N LEU A 298 -17.05 -16.61 6.50
CA LEU A 298 -16.92 -17.28 5.20
C LEU A 298 -16.07 -18.54 5.28
N ILE A 299 -14.96 -18.52 6.02
CA ILE A 299 -14.14 -19.71 6.27
C ILE A 299 -14.97 -20.75 7.03
N ALA A 300 -15.55 -20.37 8.17
CA ALA A 300 -16.33 -21.28 9.02
C ALA A 300 -17.48 -21.96 8.27
N THR A 301 -18.19 -21.21 7.43
CA THR A 301 -19.29 -21.75 6.61
C THR A 301 -18.77 -22.60 5.45
N SER A 302 -17.64 -22.25 4.84
CA SER A 302 -16.99 -23.03 3.78
C SER A 302 -16.50 -24.41 4.25
N LEU A 303 -16.09 -24.55 5.53
CA LEU A 303 -15.66 -25.84 6.10
C LEU A 303 -16.79 -26.90 6.13
N ARG A 304 -18.05 -26.47 6.05
CA ARG A 304 -19.23 -27.36 5.96
C ARG A 304 -19.40 -27.97 4.57
N GLU A 305 -18.75 -27.41 3.54
CA GLU A 305 -18.82 -27.86 2.13
C GLU A 305 -20.25 -27.98 1.55
N ALA A 306 -21.20 -27.23 2.10
CA ALA A 306 -22.61 -27.26 1.73
C ALA A 306 -23.21 -25.85 1.69
N GLY A 307 -24.26 -25.66 0.88
CA GLY A 307 -24.97 -24.39 0.74
C GLY A 307 -24.51 -23.55 -0.46
N PRO A 308 -25.16 -22.39 -0.67
CA PRO A 308 -24.97 -21.55 -1.86
C PRO A 308 -23.54 -21.01 -1.99
N VAL A 309 -22.98 -20.46 -0.89
CA VAL A 309 -21.60 -19.95 -0.87
C VAL A 309 -20.59 -21.04 -1.19
N ALA A 310 -20.73 -22.23 -0.59
CA ALA A 310 -19.86 -23.35 -0.91
C ALA A 310 -19.98 -23.77 -2.39
N GLY A 311 -21.18 -23.67 -2.98
CA GLY A 311 -21.39 -23.89 -4.42
C GLY A 311 -20.61 -22.89 -5.28
N LEU A 312 -20.75 -21.59 -4.98
CA LEU A 312 -20.03 -20.52 -5.68
C LEU A 312 -18.51 -20.67 -5.57
N LEU A 313 -17.99 -20.85 -4.36
CA LEU A 313 -16.54 -20.97 -4.12
C LEU A 313 -15.93 -22.26 -4.71
N ARG A 314 -16.76 -23.25 -5.08
CA ARG A 314 -16.31 -24.45 -5.79
C ARG A 314 -16.22 -24.27 -7.31
N TRP A 315 -16.69 -23.13 -7.82
CA TRP A 315 -16.61 -22.80 -9.23
C TRP A 315 -15.17 -22.87 -9.72
N ARG A 316 -14.96 -23.53 -10.87
CA ARG A 316 -13.62 -23.89 -11.36
C ARG A 316 -12.73 -22.66 -11.60
N PRO A 317 -13.21 -21.56 -12.20
CA PRO A 317 -12.43 -20.34 -12.36
C PRO A 317 -11.93 -19.76 -11.03
N LEU A 318 -12.81 -19.58 -10.03
CA LEU A 318 -12.39 -19.06 -8.72
C LEU A 318 -11.32 -19.94 -8.06
N ARG A 319 -11.47 -21.26 -8.14
CA ARG A 319 -10.44 -22.18 -7.64
C ARG A 319 -9.13 -22.08 -8.43
N TRP A 320 -9.19 -21.88 -9.74
CA TRP A 320 -8.01 -21.70 -10.58
C TRP A 320 -7.20 -20.48 -10.13
N PHE A 321 -7.88 -19.35 -9.91
CA PHE A 321 -7.27 -18.13 -9.35
C PHE A 321 -6.74 -18.38 -7.94
N GLY A 322 -7.52 -19.02 -7.07
CA GLY A 322 -7.11 -19.31 -5.70
C GLY A 322 -5.89 -20.23 -5.56
N GLU A 323 -5.76 -21.22 -6.43
CA GLU A 323 -4.61 -22.11 -6.48
C GLU A 323 -3.32 -21.37 -6.90
N ARG A 324 -3.46 -20.29 -7.68
CA ARG A 324 -2.40 -19.43 -8.21
C ARG A 324 -2.25 -18.09 -7.50
N SER A 325 -3.08 -17.85 -6.48
CA SER A 325 -3.23 -16.53 -5.86
C SER A 325 -1.91 -15.93 -5.40
N PHE A 326 -0.99 -16.78 -4.94
CA PHE A 326 0.33 -16.36 -4.49
C PHE A 326 1.20 -15.85 -5.66
N SER A 327 1.32 -16.64 -6.73
CA SER A 327 2.06 -16.20 -7.92
C SER A 327 1.44 -14.95 -8.56
N LEU A 328 0.10 -14.87 -8.61
CA LEU A 328 -0.61 -13.69 -9.14
C LEU A 328 -0.36 -12.46 -8.29
N TYR A 329 -0.49 -12.59 -6.97
CA TYR A 329 -0.19 -11.51 -6.04
C TYR A 329 1.26 -11.02 -6.18
N LEU A 330 2.24 -11.90 -6.41
CA LEU A 330 3.63 -11.44 -6.57
C LEU A 330 3.84 -10.67 -7.88
N TRP A 331 3.30 -11.15 -9.01
CA TRP A 331 3.57 -10.56 -10.32
C TRP A 331 2.73 -9.33 -10.66
N HIS A 332 1.52 -9.21 -10.13
CA HIS A 332 0.58 -8.18 -10.60
C HIS A 332 1.13 -6.76 -10.42
N TRP A 333 1.66 -6.43 -9.24
CA TRP A 333 2.10 -5.08 -8.92
C TRP A 333 3.32 -4.61 -9.72
N PRO A 334 4.44 -5.35 -9.79
CA PRO A 334 5.57 -4.94 -10.64
C PRO A 334 5.16 -4.77 -12.10
N VAL A 335 4.24 -5.60 -12.59
CA VAL A 335 3.73 -5.50 -13.96
C VAL A 335 2.89 -4.23 -14.15
N VAL A 336 2.07 -3.83 -13.18
CA VAL A 336 1.37 -2.53 -13.20
C VAL A 336 2.40 -1.40 -13.28
N VAL A 337 3.37 -1.39 -12.37
CA VAL A 337 4.39 -0.34 -12.32
C VAL A 337 5.16 -0.23 -13.63
N PHE A 338 5.64 -1.35 -14.19
CA PHE A 338 6.36 -1.34 -15.47
C PHE A 338 5.47 -0.99 -16.65
N ALA A 339 4.20 -1.41 -16.67
CA ALA A 339 3.30 -1.06 -17.76
C ALA A 339 3.00 0.43 -17.77
N ARG A 340 2.76 1.04 -16.61
CA ARG A 340 2.56 2.49 -16.48
C ARG A 340 3.82 3.24 -16.90
N ALA A 341 4.98 2.87 -16.36
CA ALA A 341 6.26 3.48 -16.74
C ALA A 341 6.55 3.41 -18.25
N LEU A 342 6.18 2.33 -18.94
CA LEU A 342 6.47 2.17 -20.37
C LEU A 342 5.39 2.72 -21.31
N MET A 343 4.16 2.91 -20.84
CA MET A 343 3.00 3.23 -21.68
C MET A 343 2.37 4.60 -21.36
N GLN A 344 2.67 5.18 -20.20
CA GLN A 344 2.12 6.45 -19.71
C GLN A 344 3.23 7.48 -19.47
N GLU A 345 4.25 7.47 -20.33
CA GLU A 345 5.22 8.56 -20.41
C GLU A 345 4.49 9.86 -20.77
N PRO A 346 4.96 11.02 -20.28
CA PRO A 346 4.34 12.31 -20.56
C PRO A 346 4.17 12.58 -22.06
N GLY A 347 2.94 12.96 -22.45
CA GLY A 347 2.53 13.10 -23.85
C GLY A 347 1.98 11.82 -24.50
N SER A 348 1.83 10.73 -23.75
CA SER A 348 1.16 9.51 -24.21
C SER A 348 -0.37 9.64 -24.19
N ASP A 349 -1.02 9.32 -25.31
CA ASP A 349 -2.49 9.27 -25.42
C ASP A 349 -3.08 7.90 -25.00
N VAL A 350 -2.30 7.03 -24.36
CA VAL A 350 -2.76 5.68 -23.99
C VAL A 350 -3.66 5.74 -22.75
N PRO A 351 -4.94 5.34 -22.84
CA PRO A 351 -5.85 5.43 -21.71
C PRO A 351 -5.54 4.38 -20.64
N ASP A 352 -5.78 4.70 -19.36
CA ASP A 352 -5.47 3.84 -18.21
C ASP A 352 -6.02 2.42 -18.33
N TRP A 353 -7.25 2.29 -18.82
CA TRP A 353 -7.88 0.98 -18.95
C TRP A 353 -7.13 0.07 -19.93
N ALA A 354 -6.47 0.63 -20.94
CA ALA A 354 -5.69 -0.14 -21.91
C ALA A 354 -4.37 -0.65 -21.29
N VAL A 355 -3.70 0.20 -20.51
CA VAL A 355 -2.53 -0.17 -19.70
C VAL A 355 -2.93 -1.28 -18.72
N GLY A 356 -4.06 -1.12 -18.04
CA GLY A 356 -4.65 -2.12 -17.14
C GLY A 356 -4.88 -3.47 -17.81
N VAL A 357 -5.49 -3.50 -19.01
CA VAL A 357 -5.72 -4.74 -19.76
C VAL A 357 -4.41 -5.44 -20.14
N VAL A 358 -3.42 -4.70 -20.66
CA VAL A 358 -2.11 -5.26 -21.01
C VAL A 358 -1.44 -5.84 -19.77
N ALA A 359 -1.42 -5.08 -18.69
CA ALA A 359 -0.79 -5.48 -17.45
C ALA A 359 -1.49 -6.74 -16.85
N VAL A 360 -2.83 -6.88 -16.95
CA VAL A 360 -3.55 -8.08 -16.51
C VAL A 360 -3.12 -9.30 -17.32
N VAL A 361 -3.07 -9.17 -18.65
CA VAL A 361 -2.67 -10.28 -19.53
C VAL A 361 -1.24 -10.73 -19.22
N VAL A 362 -0.31 -9.79 -19.12
CA VAL A 362 1.09 -10.08 -18.77
C VAL A 362 1.18 -10.74 -17.39
N SER A 363 0.47 -10.22 -16.40
CA SER A 363 0.42 -10.78 -15.04
C SER A 363 -0.09 -12.22 -15.03
N LEU A 364 -1.13 -12.55 -15.80
CA LEU A 364 -1.67 -13.91 -15.89
C LEU A 364 -0.69 -14.88 -16.56
N VAL A 365 0.02 -14.43 -17.61
CA VAL A 365 1.05 -15.23 -18.28
C VAL A 365 2.21 -15.53 -17.33
N LEU A 366 2.75 -14.52 -16.66
CA LEU A 366 3.83 -14.67 -15.68
C LEU A 366 3.42 -15.50 -14.48
N THR A 367 2.17 -15.33 -14.01
CA THR A 367 1.57 -16.15 -12.96
C THR A 367 1.58 -17.62 -13.35
N GLU A 368 1.08 -17.96 -14.54
CA GLU A 368 0.99 -19.37 -14.95
C GLU A 368 2.37 -19.98 -15.19
N ALA A 369 3.30 -19.22 -15.77
CA ALA A 369 4.69 -19.61 -15.93
C ALA A 369 5.36 -19.90 -14.58
N SER A 370 5.31 -18.94 -13.65
CA SER A 370 5.88 -19.06 -12.30
C SER A 370 5.23 -20.20 -11.52
N TYR A 371 3.91 -20.32 -11.55
CA TYR A 371 3.18 -21.37 -10.84
C TYR A 371 3.56 -22.77 -11.32
N ARG A 372 3.64 -22.97 -12.64
CA ARG A 372 3.93 -24.27 -13.26
C ARG A 372 5.40 -24.67 -13.15
N TRP A 373 6.31 -23.73 -13.38
CA TRP A 373 7.74 -24.04 -13.55
C TRP A 373 8.61 -23.72 -12.34
N VAL A 374 8.19 -22.82 -11.47
CA VAL A 374 8.93 -22.43 -10.26
C VAL A 374 8.23 -22.93 -9.02
N GLU A 375 7.02 -22.44 -8.73
CA GLU A 375 6.33 -22.69 -7.47
C GLU A 375 6.01 -24.19 -7.28
N THR A 376 5.29 -24.81 -8.23
CA THR A 376 4.79 -26.18 -8.06
C THR A 376 5.89 -27.24 -7.95
N PRO A 377 6.92 -27.25 -8.82
CA PRO A 377 8.01 -28.23 -8.73
C PRO A 377 8.79 -28.11 -7.42
N LEU A 378 9.18 -26.89 -7.03
CA LEU A 378 9.98 -26.66 -5.82
C LEU A 378 9.18 -26.93 -4.54
N ARG A 379 7.89 -26.57 -4.52
CA ARG A 379 6.96 -26.89 -3.43
C ARG A 379 6.76 -28.39 -3.25
N ARG A 380 6.56 -29.15 -4.34
CA ARG A 380 6.23 -30.59 -4.28
C ARG A 380 7.47 -31.47 -4.12
N ASN A 381 8.50 -31.23 -4.92
CA ASN A 381 9.66 -32.12 -5.04
C ASN A 381 10.86 -31.63 -4.19
N GLY A 382 10.91 -30.34 -3.87
CA GLY A 382 12.08 -29.69 -3.26
C GLY A 382 13.18 -29.40 -4.29
N TYR A 383 14.14 -28.55 -3.91
CA TYR A 383 15.20 -28.06 -4.80
C TYR A 383 15.98 -29.20 -5.49
N ARG A 384 16.58 -30.10 -4.71
CA ARG A 384 17.44 -31.18 -5.23
C ARG A 384 16.75 -32.08 -6.25
N ARG A 385 15.54 -32.56 -5.94
CA ARG A 385 14.80 -33.45 -6.86
C ARG A 385 14.30 -32.72 -8.09
N THR A 386 13.95 -31.44 -7.95
CA THR A 386 13.55 -30.60 -9.09
C THR A 386 14.71 -30.46 -10.06
N LEU A 387 15.90 -30.09 -9.56
CA LEU A 387 17.13 -30.01 -10.35
C LEU A 387 17.49 -31.35 -11.02
N GLN A 388 17.38 -32.47 -10.29
CA GLN A 388 17.64 -33.81 -10.84
C GLN A 388 16.61 -34.26 -11.89
N SER A 389 15.40 -33.71 -11.86
CA SER A 389 14.36 -34.01 -12.86
C SER A 389 14.51 -33.19 -14.15
N LEU A 390 15.41 -32.21 -14.18
CA LEU A 390 15.76 -31.50 -15.40
C LEU A 390 16.58 -32.42 -16.29
N GLY A 391 16.18 -32.58 -17.55
CA GLY A 391 16.99 -33.29 -18.55
C GLY A 391 18.38 -32.64 -18.70
N THR A 392 19.35 -33.39 -19.22
CA THR A 392 20.76 -32.98 -19.32
C THR A 392 20.97 -31.61 -19.99
N THR A 393 20.17 -31.27 -21.01
CA THR A 393 20.22 -29.97 -21.70
C THR A 393 19.76 -28.80 -20.82
N LYS A 394 18.76 -29.02 -19.97
CA LYS A 394 18.24 -28.00 -19.03
C LYS A 394 19.08 -27.86 -17.77
N LEU A 395 19.96 -28.83 -17.50
CA LEU A 395 20.79 -28.88 -16.30
C LEU A 395 21.84 -27.76 -16.26
N LEU A 396 22.28 -27.27 -17.44
CA LEU A 396 23.20 -26.13 -17.58
C LEU A 396 22.44 -24.82 -17.88
N ALA A 397 21.37 -24.89 -18.68
CA ALA A 397 20.61 -23.71 -19.09
C ALA A 397 19.87 -23.01 -17.94
N VAL A 398 19.24 -23.77 -17.03
CA VAL A 398 18.49 -23.19 -15.91
C VAL A 398 19.40 -22.47 -14.92
N PRO A 399 20.50 -23.07 -14.42
CA PRO A 399 21.45 -22.34 -13.57
C PRO A 399 22.10 -21.15 -14.28
N GLY A 400 22.39 -21.26 -15.58
CA GLY A 400 22.90 -20.15 -16.37
C GLY A 400 21.93 -18.97 -16.43
N ALA A 401 20.65 -19.23 -16.73
CA ALA A 401 19.61 -18.20 -16.73
C ALA A 401 19.43 -17.55 -15.35
N VAL A 402 19.41 -18.36 -14.28
CA VAL A 402 19.35 -17.84 -12.90
C VAL A 402 20.55 -16.95 -12.60
N LEU A 403 21.76 -17.36 -12.99
CA LEU A 403 22.98 -16.57 -12.79
C LEU A 403 22.91 -15.25 -13.55
N VAL A 404 22.50 -15.26 -14.82
CA VAL A 404 22.34 -14.04 -15.63
C VAL A 404 21.36 -13.08 -14.98
N VAL A 405 20.16 -13.55 -14.59
CA VAL A 405 19.16 -12.71 -13.91
C VAL A 405 19.71 -12.18 -12.58
N THR A 406 20.43 -13.00 -11.82
CA THR A 406 21.05 -12.57 -10.55
C THR A 406 22.12 -11.49 -10.77
N LEU A 407 22.94 -11.62 -11.82
CA LEU A 407 23.94 -10.62 -12.16
C LEU A 407 23.30 -9.31 -12.64
N LEU A 408 22.25 -9.38 -13.46
CA LEU A 408 21.49 -8.21 -13.90
C LEU A 408 20.84 -7.50 -12.71
N ALA A 409 20.18 -8.25 -11.81
CA ALA A 409 19.62 -7.70 -10.59
C ALA A 409 20.71 -7.08 -9.68
N GLY A 410 21.86 -7.74 -9.54
CA GLY A 410 23.01 -7.19 -8.80
C GLY A 410 23.55 -5.90 -9.40
N SER A 411 23.62 -5.82 -10.73
CA SER A 411 24.02 -4.62 -11.47
C SER A 411 23.00 -3.48 -11.30
N ALA A 412 21.71 -3.80 -11.36
CA ALA A 412 20.63 -2.85 -11.14
C ALA A 412 20.70 -2.28 -9.71
N LEU A 413 20.90 -3.13 -8.70
CA LEU A 413 21.07 -2.69 -7.31
C LEU A 413 22.32 -1.84 -7.11
N GLY A 414 23.44 -2.19 -7.77
CA GLY A 414 24.70 -1.44 -7.66
C GLY A 414 24.68 -0.08 -8.36
N GLN A 415 23.77 0.13 -9.31
CA GLN A 415 23.59 1.38 -10.07
C GLN A 415 22.32 2.14 -9.66
N SER A 416 21.55 1.62 -8.72
CA SER A 416 20.28 2.21 -8.31
C SER A 416 20.54 3.57 -7.66
N PRO A 417 20.00 4.67 -8.22
CA PRO A 417 20.13 5.98 -7.60
C PRO A 417 19.32 6.02 -6.29
N ALA A 418 19.81 6.80 -5.33
CA ALA A 418 19.14 6.95 -4.04
C ALA A 418 17.86 7.79 -4.13
N LYS A 419 17.83 8.74 -5.08
CA LYS A 419 16.79 9.72 -5.33
C LYS A 419 16.53 9.80 -6.84
N SER A 420 15.38 10.29 -7.27
CA SER A 420 15.15 10.57 -8.70
C SER A 420 16.05 11.71 -9.18
N GLU A 421 16.21 11.82 -10.50
CA GLU A 421 16.97 12.93 -11.10
C GLU A 421 16.34 14.28 -10.73
N LEU A 422 15.01 14.34 -10.77
CA LEU A 422 14.23 15.48 -10.33
C LEU A 422 14.45 15.79 -8.84
N GLU A 423 14.36 14.81 -7.94
CA GLU A 423 14.59 15.02 -6.50
C GLU A 423 16.00 15.57 -6.25
N THR A 424 17.00 15.07 -7.00
CA THR A 424 18.38 15.57 -6.90
C THR A 424 18.46 17.04 -7.35
N GLN A 425 17.82 17.40 -8.46
CA GLN A 425 17.77 18.78 -8.95
C GLN A 425 17.06 19.71 -7.95
N LEU A 426 15.95 19.26 -7.37
CA LEU A 426 15.18 20.03 -6.40
C LEU A 426 15.95 20.25 -5.09
N GLU A 427 16.72 19.26 -4.62
CA GLU A 427 17.59 19.41 -3.46
C GLU A 427 18.77 20.36 -3.73
N GLU A 428 19.38 20.28 -4.91
CA GLU A 428 20.40 21.26 -5.32
C GLU A 428 19.80 22.68 -5.32
N MET A 429 18.56 22.84 -5.78
CA MET A 429 17.85 24.13 -5.71
C MET A 429 17.50 24.57 -4.29
N ALA A 430 17.20 23.63 -3.37
CA ALA A 430 16.96 23.91 -1.96
C ALA A 430 18.26 24.33 -1.24
N ASP A 431 19.37 23.64 -1.48
CA ASP A 431 20.68 23.96 -0.90
C ASP A 431 21.16 25.37 -1.32
N LEU A 432 20.83 25.78 -2.56
CA LEU A 432 21.07 27.14 -3.06
C LEU A 432 20.22 28.21 -2.34
N GLN A 433 19.07 27.85 -1.77
CA GLN A 433 18.23 28.75 -0.96
C GLN A 433 18.81 28.95 0.44
N ASP A 434 19.30 27.87 1.05
CA ASP A 434 19.84 27.90 2.41
C ASP A 434 21.22 28.56 2.49
N ASN A 435 21.99 28.57 1.39
CA ASN A 435 23.31 29.20 1.29
C ASN A 435 23.40 30.24 0.14
N PRO A 436 22.73 31.40 0.26
CA PRO A 436 22.74 32.45 -0.76
C PRO A 436 24.10 33.17 -0.93
N ALA A 437 25.15 32.75 -0.21
CA ALA A 437 26.50 33.29 -0.37
C ALA A 437 27.23 32.70 -1.60
N GLU A 438 26.77 31.57 -2.15
CA GLU A 438 27.33 30.95 -3.35
C GLU A 438 26.64 31.42 -4.66
N THR A 439 25.50 32.11 -4.57
CA THR A 439 24.75 32.69 -5.70
C THR A 439 25.28 34.06 -6.18
N SER A 440 26.58 34.32 -6.05
CA SER A 440 27.25 35.50 -6.64
C SER A 440 27.36 35.45 -8.18
N ALA A 441 26.76 34.44 -8.83
CA ALA A 441 26.80 34.26 -10.28
C ALA A 441 25.54 33.57 -10.85
N ALA A 442 24.33 34.04 -10.49
CA ALA A 442 23.15 33.77 -11.32
C ALA A 442 23.08 34.83 -12.44
N PRO A 443 22.68 34.49 -13.68
CA PRO A 443 22.63 35.45 -14.79
C PRO A 443 21.66 36.60 -14.50
N ASP A 444 22.03 37.82 -14.90
CA ASP A 444 21.21 39.03 -14.96
C ASP A 444 20.02 38.91 -15.94
N ALA A 445 19.18 37.87 -15.82
CA ALA A 445 17.89 37.85 -16.50
C ALA A 445 16.95 38.80 -15.74
N PRO A 446 16.43 39.86 -16.39
CA PRO A 446 15.52 40.78 -15.72
C PRO A 446 14.16 40.10 -15.53
N VAL A 447 13.95 39.46 -14.38
CA VAL A 447 12.58 39.10 -13.95
C VAL A 447 11.80 40.39 -13.80
N ALA A 448 10.62 40.44 -14.42
CA ALA A 448 9.75 41.61 -14.35
C ALA A 448 9.46 41.95 -12.88
N PRO A 449 9.54 43.23 -12.46
CA PRO A 449 9.13 43.61 -11.12
C PRO A 449 7.63 43.30 -10.91
N PRO A 450 7.20 43.07 -9.66
CA PRO A 450 5.82 42.74 -9.39
C PRO A 450 4.88 43.86 -9.81
N ALA A 451 3.67 43.48 -10.23
CA ALA A 451 2.68 44.42 -10.72
C ALA A 451 2.35 45.49 -9.65
N PRO A 452 1.99 46.73 -10.05
CA PRO A 452 1.64 47.78 -9.10
C PRO A 452 0.47 47.36 -8.19
N GLY A 453 0.66 47.43 -6.87
CA GLY A 453 -0.37 47.07 -5.88
C GLY A 453 -0.18 45.68 -5.24
N ILE A 454 0.75 44.87 -5.75
CA ILE A 454 1.11 43.59 -5.15
C ILE A 454 1.86 43.80 -3.81
N PRO A 455 1.64 42.95 -2.79
CA PRO A 455 2.29 43.08 -1.49
C PRO A 455 3.82 42.96 -1.57
N SER A 456 4.51 43.52 -0.59
CA SER A 456 5.95 43.30 -0.42
C SER A 456 6.23 41.82 -0.15
N GLY A 457 7.36 41.28 -0.66
CA GLY A 457 7.78 39.91 -0.38
C GLY A 457 7.77 39.57 1.11
N LYS A 458 8.18 40.52 1.97
CA LYS A 458 8.16 40.38 3.44
C LYS A 458 6.78 40.11 4.06
N ASP A 459 5.69 40.40 3.34
CA ASP A 459 4.33 40.14 3.77
C ASP A 459 3.80 38.79 3.25
N ILE A 460 4.62 38.03 2.52
CA ILE A 460 4.27 36.80 1.83
C ILE A 460 5.05 35.63 2.44
N THR A 461 4.32 34.59 2.84
CA THR A 461 4.89 33.29 3.17
C THR A 461 4.34 32.27 2.19
N ALA A 462 5.21 31.54 1.49
CA ALA A 462 4.84 30.48 0.58
C ALA A 462 5.29 29.14 1.17
N ILE A 463 4.34 28.22 1.37
CA ILE A 463 4.62 26.84 1.78
C ILE A 463 4.13 25.91 0.68
N GLY A 464 4.95 24.96 0.26
CA GLY A 464 4.56 24.09 -0.84
C GLY A 464 5.38 22.83 -1.01
N ASP A 465 5.13 22.17 -2.13
CA ASP A 465 5.73 20.93 -2.57
C ASP A 465 6.87 21.16 -3.57
N SER A 466 7.24 20.10 -4.28
CA SER A 466 8.33 20.09 -5.25
C SER A 466 8.14 21.07 -6.42
N VAL A 467 6.91 21.40 -6.82
CA VAL A 467 6.64 22.37 -7.90
C VAL A 467 6.89 23.81 -7.41
N MET A 468 6.51 24.10 -6.16
CA MET A 468 6.88 25.37 -5.54
C MET A 468 8.41 25.45 -5.35
N LEU A 469 9.03 24.36 -4.90
CA LEU A 469 10.47 24.28 -4.70
C LEU A 469 11.26 24.55 -5.98
N ALA A 470 10.81 23.96 -7.11
CA ALA A 470 11.35 24.25 -8.44
C ALA A 470 11.23 25.72 -8.82
N SER A 471 10.26 26.44 -8.27
CA SER A 471 9.97 27.84 -8.63
C SER A 471 10.51 28.85 -7.62
N THR A 472 11.18 28.42 -6.55
CA THR A 472 11.59 29.30 -5.44
C THR A 472 12.49 30.45 -5.89
N LEU A 473 13.47 30.20 -6.78
CA LEU A 473 14.36 31.27 -7.24
C LEU A 473 13.59 32.37 -7.99
N SER A 474 12.65 31.97 -8.85
CA SER A 474 11.79 32.92 -9.58
C SER A 474 10.89 33.70 -8.63
N LEU A 475 10.29 33.03 -7.63
CA LEU A 475 9.50 33.66 -6.57
C LEU A 475 10.33 34.67 -5.74
N GLN A 476 11.56 34.32 -5.36
CA GLN A 476 12.45 35.20 -4.59
C GLN A 476 12.91 36.43 -5.40
N GLN A 477 13.14 36.25 -6.69
CA GLN A 477 13.50 37.35 -7.60
C GLN A 477 12.30 38.30 -7.83
N ARG A 478 11.09 37.76 -8.03
CA ARG A 478 9.86 38.55 -8.21
C ARG A 478 9.40 39.23 -6.92
N PHE A 479 9.52 38.56 -5.78
CA PHE A 479 9.07 39.05 -4.48
C PHE A 479 10.22 39.14 -3.47
N PRO A 480 11.13 40.13 -3.59
CA PRO A 480 12.27 40.24 -2.68
C PRO A 480 11.85 40.24 -1.20
N GLY A 481 12.38 39.27 -0.44
CA GLY A 481 12.08 39.08 0.98
C GLY A 481 10.90 38.16 1.30
N ILE A 482 10.34 37.45 0.31
CA ILE A 482 9.40 36.34 0.51
C ILE A 482 10.05 35.22 1.33
N THR A 483 9.28 34.66 2.28
CA THR A 483 9.65 33.41 2.96
C THR A 483 9.10 32.26 2.14
N VAL A 484 9.96 31.33 1.70
CA VAL A 484 9.55 30.12 0.97
C VAL A 484 10.01 28.89 1.75
N ASP A 485 9.08 28.00 2.08
CA ASP A 485 9.32 26.70 2.70
C ASP A 485 8.71 25.61 1.81
N ALA A 486 9.53 25.00 0.98
CA ALA A 486 9.09 23.99 0.02
C ALA A 486 10.03 22.77 0.05
N GLU A 487 9.50 21.58 -0.20
CA GLU A 487 10.26 20.32 -0.07
C GLU A 487 9.81 19.30 -1.12
N THR A 488 10.76 18.47 -1.55
CA THR A 488 10.52 17.33 -2.44
C THR A 488 9.47 16.40 -1.85
N SER A 489 8.56 15.91 -2.69
CA SER A 489 7.55 14.90 -2.31
C SER A 489 6.63 15.33 -1.16
N ARG A 490 6.56 16.62 -0.84
CA ARG A 490 5.73 17.11 0.26
C ARG A 490 4.24 17.04 -0.09
N HIS A 491 3.51 16.28 0.72
CA HIS A 491 2.05 16.29 0.76
C HIS A 491 1.53 17.34 1.75
N TYR A 492 0.24 17.69 1.72
CA TYR A 492 -0.41 18.58 2.70
C TYR A 492 -0.07 18.22 4.16
N THR A 493 -0.01 16.92 4.46
CA THR A 493 0.35 16.38 5.79
C THR A 493 1.76 16.79 6.23
N GLY A 494 2.72 16.85 5.29
CA GLY A 494 4.07 17.32 5.56
C GLY A 494 4.12 18.83 5.82
N GLY A 495 3.15 19.58 5.30
CA GLY A 495 3.05 21.04 5.49
C GLY A 495 2.46 21.48 6.83
N GLU A 496 1.62 20.66 7.48
CA GLU A 496 0.95 21.03 8.75
C GLU A 496 1.95 21.35 9.88
N GLY A 497 3.06 20.61 9.96
CA GLY A 497 4.12 20.84 10.96
C GLY A 497 4.81 22.20 10.80
N PRO A 498 5.43 22.48 9.63
CA PRO A 498 6.02 23.79 9.33
C PRO A 498 5.03 24.95 9.48
N ILE A 499 3.80 24.83 8.95
CA ILE A 499 2.77 25.87 9.07
C ILE A 499 2.44 26.13 10.54
N GLY A 500 2.24 25.08 11.35
CA GLY A 500 1.98 25.20 12.78
C GLY A 500 3.13 25.86 13.54
N ALA A 501 4.38 25.54 13.20
CA ALA A 501 5.55 26.16 13.81
C ALA A 501 5.65 27.66 13.47
N MET A 502 5.48 28.03 12.20
CA MET A 502 5.48 29.42 11.75
C MET A 502 4.33 30.23 12.37
N ALA A 503 3.13 29.65 12.44
CA ALA A 503 1.97 30.26 13.07
C ALA A 503 2.23 30.53 14.56
N ALA A 504 2.78 29.55 15.28
CA ALA A 504 3.09 29.68 16.71
C ALA A 504 4.18 30.74 16.99
N ASN A 505 5.12 30.93 16.07
CA ASN A 505 6.19 31.92 16.18
C ASN A 505 5.82 33.31 15.65
N GLY A 506 4.64 33.46 15.03
CA GLY A 506 4.23 34.72 14.38
C GLY A 506 5.04 35.05 13.12
N GLU A 507 5.54 34.02 12.43
CA GLU A 507 6.38 34.12 11.23
C GLU A 507 5.56 34.11 9.93
N LEU A 508 4.27 33.80 9.99
CA LEU A 508 3.38 33.86 8.83
C LEU A 508 3.12 35.30 8.39
N GLY A 509 3.38 35.58 7.12
CA GLY A 509 3.07 36.84 6.45
C GLY A 509 1.56 37.04 6.28
N ARG A 510 1.14 38.27 5.99
CA ARG A 510 -0.27 38.61 5.75
C ARG A 510 -0.90 37.81 4.61
N TYR A 511 -0.10 37.40 3.63
CA TYR A 511 -0.52 36.56 2.51
C TYR A 511 0.20 35.21 2.61
N VAL A 512 -0.56 34.14 2.68
CA VAL A 512 -0.03 32.77 2.79
C VAL A 512 -0.37 32.02 1.50
N VAL A 513 0.67 31.66 0.74
CA VAL A 513 0.55 30.90 -0.50
C VAL A 513 0.78 29.43 -0.19
N LEU A 514 -0.17 28.57 -0.53
CA LEU A 514 -0.10 27.13 -0.34
C LEU A 514 -0.03 26.46 -1.72
N GLY A 515 1.13 25.91 -2.06
CA GLY A 515 1.34 25.19 -3.32
C GLY A 515 1.57 23.71 -3.07
N PHE A 516 0.47 23.00 -2.83
CA PHE A 516 0.42 21.56 -2.64
C PHE A 516 -0.45 20.91 -3.73
N GLY A 517 -0.54 19.58 -3.70
CA GLY A 517 -1.48 18.83 -4.50
C GLY A 517 -0.86 18.07 -5.67
N THR A 518 0.44 18.27 -5.95
CA THR A 518 1.17 17.43 -6.92
C THR A 518 1.45 16.03 -6.35
N ASN A 519 1.48 15.91 -5.02
CA ASN A 519 1.69 14.65 -4.30
C ASN A 519 0.38 13.99 -3.82
N GLY A 520 -0.75 14.36 -4.41
CA GLY A 520 -2.08 13.88 -4.04
C GLY A 520 -2.95 14.94 -3.36
N GLN A 521 -4.26 14.67 -3.35
CA GLN A 521 -5.28 15.53 -2.74
C GLN A 521 -5.19 15.54 -1.22
N ALA A 522 -5.58 16.65 -0.60
CA ALA A 522 -5.68 16.72 0.85
C ALA A 522 -6.68 15.69 1.39
N PHE A 523 -6.40 15.11 2.54
CA PHE A 523 -7.36 14.24 3.23
C PHE A 523 -8.58 15.04 3.70
N ASP A 524 -9.68 14.35 4.01
CA ASP A 524 -10.91 14.98 4.49
C ASP A 524 -10.61 15.91 5.69
N GLY A 525 -11.08 17.17 5.63
CA GLY A 525 -10.88 18.18 6.67
C GLY A 525 -9.46 18.75 6.80
N GLN A 526 -8.48 18.27 6.02
CA GLN A 526 -7.08 18.72 6.15
C GLN A 526 -6.86 20.16 5.73
N LEU A 527 -7.51 20.61 4.66
CA LEU A 527 -7.48 22.02 4.28
C LEU A 527 -8.07 22.92 5.36
N ASP A 528 -9.17 22.49 6.01
CA ASP A 528 -9.78 23.24 7.11
C ASP A 528 -8.81 23.41 8.28
N ARG A 529 -8.14 22.34 8.71
CA ARG A 529 -7.14 22.41 9.79
C ARG A 529 -5.97 23.31 9.44
N ILE A 530 -5.46 23.24 8.20
CA ILE A 530 -4.37 24.10 7.74
C ILE A 530 -4.79 25.57 7.82
N VAL A 531 -5.97 25.91 7.29
CA VAL A 531 -6.54 27.25 7.30
C VAL A 531 -6.79 27.74 8.73
N GLU A 532 -7.34 26.89 9.60
CA GLU A 532 -7.54 27.19 11.02
C GLU A 532 -6.23 27.42 11.77
N THR A 533 -5.18 26.66 11.45
CA THR A 533 -3.85 26.80 12.05
C THR A 533 -3.16 28.09 11.63
N ILE A 534 -3.30 28.49 10.36
CA ILE A 534 -2.86 29.81 9.87
C ILE A 534 -3.59 30.93 10.63
N GLY A 535 -4.87 30.73 10.91
CA GLY A 535 -5.65 31.60 11.78
C GLY A 535 -6.21 32.86 11.09
N PRO A 536 -7.04 33.62 11.81
CA PRO A 536 -7.73 34.79 11.25
C PRO A 536 -6.77 35.96 11.02
N GLY A 537 -6.93 36.68 9.91
CA GLY A 537 -6.13 37.88 9.57
C GLY A 537 -5.16 37.69 8.41
N HIS A 538 -4.97 36.45 7.97
CA HIS A 538 -4.22 36.11 6.76
C HIS A 538 -5.16 35.99 5.55
N LYS A 539 -4.63 36.25 4.36
CA LYS A 539 -5.27 35.94 3.08
C LYS A 539 -4.60 34.72 2.50
N ILE A 540 -5.37 33.69 2.14
CA ILE A 540 -4.84 32.40 1.72
C ILE A 540 -4.95 32.28 0.21
N ILE A 541 -3.87 31.89 -0.45
CA ILE A 541 -3.80 31.68 -1.89
C ILE A 541 -3.47 30.21 -2.11
N LEU A 542 -4.42 29.43 -2.63
CA LEU A 542 -4.18 28.04 -3.02
C LEU A 542 -3.72 28.01 -4.48
N VAL A 543 -2.57 27.40 -4.73
CA VAL A 543 -2.12 27.11 -6.10
C VAL A 543 -2.90 25.91 -6.62
N VAL A 544 -3.52 26.04 -7.79
CA VAL A 544 -4.23 24.93 -8.44
C VAL A 544 -3.18 24.01 -9.09
N PRO A 545 -2.94 22.79 -8.56
CA PRO A 545 -1.89 21.91 -9.05
C PRO A 545 -2.21 21.37 -10.45
N TYR A 546 -1.17 20.93 -11.17
CA TYR A 546 -1.28 20.34 -12.49
C TYR A 546 -0.30 19.21 -12.69
N GLY A 547 -0.73 18.20 -13.44
CA GLY A 547 0.07 17.07 -13.83
C GLY A 547 -0.80 15.88 -14.25
N TYR A 548 -0.22 14.97 -15.03
CA TYR A 548 -0.90 13.77 -15.54
C TYR A 548 -0.81 12.57 -14.59
N VAL A 549 -0.21 12.76 -13.41
CA VAL A 549 -0.05 11.70 -12.40
C VAL A 549 -1.38 11.48 -11.68
N ASP A 550 -1.73 10.19 -11.49
CA ASP A 550 -2.92 9.76 -10.75
C ASP A 550 -2.98 10.46 -9.38
N GLY A 551 -4.08 11.18 -9.11
CA GLY A 551 -4.31 11.94 -7.88
C GLY A 551 -4.16 13.46 -7.99
N ILE A 552 -3.44 13.99 -8.99
CA ILE A 552 -3.30 15.45 -9.17
C ILE A 552 -4.60 16.08 -9.69
N ALA A 553 -5.28 15.44 -10.65
CA ALA A 553 -6.58 15.88 -11.16
C ALA A 553 -7.63 16.07 -10.05
N PRO A 554 -7.88 15.08 -9.18
CA PRO A 554 -8.81 15.30 -8.08
C PRO A 554 -8.29 16.27 -7.01
N ALA A 555 -6.98 16.43 -6.80
CA ALA A 555 -6.42 17.49 -5.93
C ALA A 555 -6.69 18.90 -6.47
N ALA A 556 -6.56 19.10 -7.79
CA ALA A 556 -6.89 20.35 -8.45
C ALA A 556 -8.38 20.67 -8.29
N GLN A 557 -9.25 19.69 -8.52
CA GLN A 557 -10.70 19.86 -8.32
C GLN A 557 -11.03 20.20 -6.86
N GLN A 558 -10.42 19.52 -5.89
CA GLN A 558 -10.59 19.80 -4.46
C GLN A 558 -10.19 21.24 -4.12
N THR A 559 -9.09 21.75 -4.70
CA THR A 559 -8.62 23.12 -4.50
C THR A 559 -9.63 24.16 -5.04
N LEU A 560 -10.16 23.91 -6.24
CA LEU A 560 -11.20 24.75 -6.85
C LEU A 560 -12.48 24.79 -6.00
N ASP A 561 -12.95 23.62 -5.56
CA ASP A 561 -14.17 23.47 -4.76
C ASP A 561 -14.01 24.13 -3.38
N TYR A 562 -12.84 23.97 -2.75
CA TYR A 562 -12.54 24.55 -1.44
C TYR A 562 -12.56 26.09 -1.49
N ALA A 563 -11.89 26.69 -2.48
CA ALA A 563 -11.85 28.14 -2.63
C ALA A 563 -13.23 28.72 -2.98
N ALA A 564 -14.11 27.98 -3.66
CA ALA A 564 -15.45 28.45 -4.02
C ALA A 564 -16.32 28.77 -2.80
N VAL A 565 -16.15 28.02 -1.69
CA VAL A 565 -16.97 28.15 -0.48
C VAL A 565 -16.31 28.94 0.66
N HIS A 566 -15.02 29.27 0.56
CA HIS A 566 -14.27 30.00 1.60
C HIS A 566 -13.88 31.43 1.18
N PRO A 567 -14.51 32.49 1.72
CA PRO A 567 -14.37 33.86 1.18
C PRO A 567 -12.97 34.46 1.24
N ASP A 568 -12.14 34.05 2.21
CA ASP A 568 -10.76 34.54 2.38
C ASP A 568 -9.69 33.67 1.69
N VAL A 569 -10.14 32.70 0.88
CA VAL A 569 -9.30 31.80 0.09
C VAL A 569 -9.40 32.16 -1.40
N TYR A 570 -8.26 32.41 -2.03
CA TYR A 570 -8.08 32.81 -3.42
C TYR A 570 -7.30 31.75 -4.18
N LEU A 571 -7.32 31.81 -5.52
CA LEU A 571 -6.70 30.79 -6.37
C LEU A 571 -5.54 31.38 -7.17
N ALA A 572 -4.41 30.68 -7.19
CA ALA A 572 -3.32 30.90 -8.14
C ALA A 572 -3.47 29.89 -9.31
N PRO A 573 -3.70 30.34 -10.55
CA PRO A 573 -4.12 29.47 -11.67
C PRO A 573 -2.94 28.77 -12.35
N TRP A 574 -2.11 28.05 -11.58
CA TRP A 574 -0.96 27.32 -12.14
C TRP A 574 -1.39 26.28 -13.17
N CYS A 575 -2.45 25.50 -12.87
CA CYS A 575 -2.95 24.52 -13.82
C CYS A 575 -3.30 25.09 -15.19
N GLN A 576 -4.00 26.22 -15.24
CA GLN A 576 -4.36 26.84 -16.52
C GLN A 576 -3.11 27.33 -17.26
N MET A 577 -2.12 27.89 -16.54
CA MET A 577 -0.87 28.33 -17.16
C MET A 577 -0.05 27.17 -17.72
N ALA A 578 0.03 26.05 -17.00
CA ALA A 578 0.71 24.85 -17.46
C ALA A 578 0.00 24.22 -18.68
N LEU A 579 -1.33 24.24 -18.71
CA LEU A 579 -2.14 23.79 -19.86
C LEU A 579 -1.93 24.67 -21.10
N ASP A 580 -1.86 25.99 -20.91
CA ASP A 580 -1.65 26.96 -22.00
C ASP A 580 -0.21 26.92 -22.54
N HIS A 581 0.74 26.43 -21.73
CA HIS A 581 2.18 26.37 -22.03
C HIS A 581 2.80 25.00 -21.68
N PRO A 582 2.42 23.90 -22.38
CA PRO A 582 2.90 22.56 -22.05
C PRO A 582 4.42 22.39 -22.24
N ASP A 583 5.05 23.22 -23.08
CA ASP A 583 6.49 23.29 -23.29
C ASP A 583 7.25 23.95 -22.13
N SER A 584 6.54 24.50 -21.14
CA SER A 584 7.11 25.08 -19.92
C SER A 584 7.38 24.04 -18.82
N LEU A 585 7.08 22.76 -19.08
CA LEU A 585 7.29 21.67 -18.14
C LEU A 585 8.52 20.84 -18.57
N ILE A 586 9.16 20.20 -17.60
CA ILE A 586 10.21 19.21 -17.88
C ILE A 586 9.58 17.89 -18.36
N GLY A 587 10.43 16.92 -18.68
CA GLY A 587 10.02 15.65 -19.29
C GLY A 587 9.04 14.82 -18.47
N ASP A 588 8.81 15.13 -17.19
CA ASP A 588 7.85 14.46 -16.32
C ASP A 588 6.40 14.99 -16.45
N GLY A 589 6.20 16.12 -17.14
CA GLY A 589 4.90 16.74 -17.33
C GLY A 589 4.26 17.33 -16.05
N VAL A 590 5.04 17.51 -14.98
CA VAL A 590 4.59 18.07 -13.69
C VAL A 590 5.44 19.27 -13.28
N HIS A 591 6.77 19.15 -13.35
CA HIS A 591 7.66 20.18 -12.84
C HIS A 591 7.99 21.24 -13.89
N PRO A 592 8.04 22.53 -13.49
CA PRO A 592 8.37 23.61 -14.41
C PRO A 592 9.86 23.60 -14.81
N ASN A 593 10.13 23.85 -16.08
CA ASN A 593 11.46 24.24 -16.54
C ASN A 593 11.71 25.75 -16.28
N ASP A 594 12.83 26.30 -16.71
CA ASP A 594 13.18 27.71 -16.48
C ASP A 594 12.05 28.69 -16.88
N ALA A 595 11.39 28.48 -18.02
CA ALA A 595 10.25 29.30 -18.44
C ALA A 595 8.99 29.01 -17.61
N GLY A 596 8.77 27.75 -17.24
CA GLY A 596 7.70 27.32 -16.35
C GLY A 596 7.76 27.96 -14.97
N GLN A 597 8.96 28.20 -14.43
CA GLN A 597 9.14 28.83 -13.13
C GLN A 597 8.63 30.29 -13.15
N GLU A 598 8.77 31.00 -14.27
CA GLU A 598 8.18 32.32 -14.46
C GLU A 598 6.66 32.25 -14.53
N TYR A 599 6.09 31.29 -15.26
CA TYR A 599 4.64 31.09 -15.29
C TYR A 599 4.06 30.69 -13.93
N TYR A 600 4.74 29.83 -13.17
CA TYR A 600 4.32 29.51 -11.80
C TYR A 600 4.27 30.78 -10.93
N THR A 601 5.31 31.62 -11.05
CA THR A 601 5.39 32.91 -10.34
C THR A 601 4.28 33.87 -10.76
N ASP A 602 3.94 33.93 -12.05
CA ASP A 602 2.81 34.71 -12.57
C ASP A 602 1.46 34.20 -12.03
N ALA A 603 1.30 32.88 -11.87
CA ALA A 603 0.11 32.31 -11.26
C ALA A 603 -0.03 32.75 -9.80
N VAL A 604 1.06 32.71 -9.04
CA VAL A 604 1.10 33.21 -7.65
C VAL A 604 0.77 34.70 -7.59
N GLU A 605 1.34 35.52 -8.48
CA GLU A 605 1.03 36.95 -8.56
C GLU A 605 -0.46 37.21 -8.83
N LYS A 606 -1.08 36.47 -9.75
CA LYS A 606 -2.53 36.56 -10.00
C LYS A 606 -3.37 36.19 -8.78
N GLY A 607 -2.94 35.21 -7.99
CA GLY A 607 -3.58 34.85 -6.73
C GLY A 607 -3.48 35.96 -5.68
N LEU A 608 -2.28 36.56 -5.55
CA LEU A 608 -2.04 37.70 -4.66
C LEU A 608 -2.86 38.93 -5.07
N GLN A 609 -2.96 39.23 -6.37
CA GLN A 609 -3.77 40.34 -6.87
C GLN A 609 -5.25 40.20 -6.49
N GLN A 610 -5.82 39.00 -6.63
CA GLN A 610 -7.19 38.73 -6.20
C GLN A 610 -7.39 38.98 -4.70
N ALA A 611 -6.42 38.56 -3.87
CA ALA A 611 -6.44 38.74 -2.43
C ALA A 611 -6.35 40.23 -2.02
N VAL A 612 -5.55 41.02 -2.74
CA VAL A 612 -5.45 42.49 -2.56
C VAL A 612 -6.78 43.16 -2.95
N ASP A 613 -7.34 42.79 -4.10
CA ASP A 613 -8.57 43.39 -4.61
C ASP A 613 -9.83 42.94 -3.86
N GLY A 614 -9.74 41.84 -3.11
CA GLY A 614 -10.87 41.17 -2.49
C GLY A 614 -11.86 40.61 -3.52
N LYS A 615 -11.38 40.29 -4.73
CA LYS A 615 -12.18 39.83 -5.86
C LYS A 615 -11.62 38.53 -6.40
N LYS A 616 -12.43 37.48 -6.35
CA LYS A 616 -12.08 36.17 -6.91
C LYS A 616 -12.31 36.16 -8.42
N ASP A 617 -11.39 35.55 -9.15
CA ASP A 617 -11.57 35.25 -10.56
C ASP A 617 -12.31 33.91 -10.72
N SER A 618 -13.57 33.98 -11.13
CA SER A 618 -14.41 32.80 -11.35
C SER A 618 -14.10 32.05 -12.65
N SER A 619 -13.19 32.56 -13.48
CA SER A 619 -12.76 31.89 -14.71
C SER A 619 -11.65 30.86 -14.49
N ILE A 620 -11.00 30.89 -13.32
CA ILE A 620 -9.98 29.91 -12.95
C ILE A 620 -10.59 28.53 -12.90
N SER A 621 -10.06 27.64 -13.74
CA SER A 621 -10.49 26.25 -13.86
C SER A 621 -9.29 25.38 -14.23
N CYS A 622 -9.47 24.07 -14.13
CA CYS A 622 -8.45 23.09 -14.48
C CYS A 622 -9.15 21.95 -15.22
N ALA A 623 -9.03 21.94 -16.54
CA ALA A 623 -9.59 20.90 -17.40
C ALA A 623 -8.47 19.94 -17.79
N MET A 624 -8.13 19.04 -16.86
CA MET A 624 -7.19 17.95 -17.08
C MET A 624 -7.85 16.75 -17.76
#